data_AF-A0A261KJR5-F1
#
_entry.id   AF-A0A261KJR5-F1
#
_cell.length_a   1.000
_cell.length_b   1.000
_cell.length_c   1.000
_cell.angle_alpha   90.00
_cell.angle_beta   90.00
_cell.angle_gamma   90.00
#
_symmetry.space_group_name_H-M   'P 1'
#
loop_
_entity.id
_entity.type
_entity.pdbx_description
1 polymer ?
#
loop_
_entity_poly.entity_id
_entity_poly.type
_entity_poly.pdbx_seq_one_letter_code
_entity_poly.pdbx_strand_id
1 'polypeptide(L)'
;MSPYRGELTEKNYYGSFSCNCSELTGKGVEFIKVDNFDLRFLGIDYGKTDLLFAEAVFRDGDFLGLTASGADFSFICGFFELSEASFAYNINSSFGAANVTFSLRQVIDDNFATVFAPEPSVLMKVLV
;
A
#
# COMPACT_ATOMS: atom_id res chain seq x y z
N MET A 1 15.19 19.47 18.74
CA MET A 1 15.85 19.20 17.45
C MET A 1 14.79 18.66 16.52
N SER A 2 14.43 19.37 15.45
CA SER A 2 13.49 18.84 14.46
C SER A 2 14.16 17.70 13.70
N PRO A 3 13.50 16.55 13.51
CA PRO A 3 14.04 15.52 12.65
C PRO A 3 14.14 16.09 11.23
N TYR A 4 15.28 15.84 10.59
CA TYR A 4 15.67 16.33 9.29
C TYR A 4 14.54 16.16 8.25
N ARG A 5 14.14 17.26 7.63
CA ARG A 5 13.26 17.28 6.45
C ARG A 5 14.12 16.97 5.21
N GLY A 6 14.14 15.70 4.79
CA GLY A 6 14.91 15.23 3.64
C GLY A 6 14.33 15.64 2.28
N GLU A 7 15.14 15.49 1.22
CA GLU A 7 15.02 15.87 -0.20
C GLU A 7 13.81 15.29 -1.00
N LEU A 8 12.77 14.87 -0.29
CA LEU A 8 11.63 14.10 -0.79
C LEU A 8 10.32 14.87 -0.76
N THR A 9 10.36 16.11 -0.26
CA THR A 9 9.28 17.09 -0.38
C THR A 9 8.89 17.28 -1.85
N GLU A 10 7.57 17.32 -2.11
CA GLU A 10 6.97 17.61 -3.42
C GLU A 10 7.19 16.56 -4.54
N LYS A 11 7.75 15.39 -4.23
CA LYS A 11 7.84 14.26 -5.17
C LYS A 11 6.66 13.29 -4.97
N ASN A 12 6.11 12.81 -6.09
CA ASN A 12 5.12 11.74 -6.10
C ASN A 12 5.81 10.43 -6.47
N TYR A 13 5.53 9.38 -5.69
CA TYR A 13 5.97 8.03 -6.00
C TYR A 13 4.76 7.16 -6.32
N TYR A 14 4.98 6.17 -7.18
CA TYR A 14 3.93 5.32 -7.70
C TYR A 14 4.28 3.86 -7.52
N GLY A 15 3.26 3.09 -7.18
CA GLY A 15 3.30 1.64 -7.14
C GLY A 15 1.92 1.07 -7.40
N SER A 16 1.83 -0.24 -7.47
CA SER A 16 0.59 -0.99 -7.62
C SER A 16 0.71 -2.32 -6.89
N PHE A 17 -0.44 -2.87 -6.53
CA PHE A 17 -0.54 -4.24 -6.03
C PHE A 17 -1.88 -4.84 -6.47
N SER A 18 -2.01 -6.15 -6.41
CA SER A 18 -3.28 -6.84 -6.64
C SER A 18 -3.51 -7.95 -5.63
N CYS A 19 -4.79 -8.29 -5.40
CA CYS A 19 -5.19 -9.38 -4.52
C CYS A 19 -6.52 -9.96 -4.97
N ASN A 20 -6.70 -11.27 -4.76
CA ASN A 20 -7.96 -11.94 -4.96
C ASN A 20 -8.84 -11.82 -3.70
N CYS A 21 -9.90 -11.00 -3.80
CA CYS A 21 -10.83 -10.75 -2.71
C CYS A 21 -12.10 -11.61 -2.77
N SER A 22 -12.11 -12.72 -3.53
CA SER A 22 -13.26 -13.64 -3.59
C SER A 22 -13.63 -14.24 -2.23
N GLU A 23 -12.71 -14.25 -1.27
CA GLU A 23 -12.91 -14.78 0.08
C GLU A 23 -13.44 -13.73 1.08
N LEU A 24 -13.58 -12.45 0.68
CA LEU A 24 -14.12 -11.43 1.57
C LEU A 24 -15.56 -11.74 1.96
N THR A 25 -15.81 -11.76 3.26
CA THR A 25 -17.13 -11.94 3.86
C THR A 25 -17.82 -10.60 4.13
N GLY A 26 -17.06 -9.50 4.15
CA GLY A 26 -17.55 -8.16 4.44
C GLY A 26 -17.88 -7.96 5.91
N LYS A 27 -17.20 -8.68 6.82
CA LYS A 27 -17.50 -8.67 8.26
C LYS A 27 -16.24 -8.65 9.10
N GLY A 28 -16.18 -7.72 10.04
CA GLY A 28 -15.03 -7.56 10.93
C GLY A 28 -13.79 -7.15 10.14
N VAL A 29 -12.62 -7.46 10.69
CA VAL A 29 -11.33 -7.17 10.02
C VAL A 29 -10.88 -8.39 9.23
N GLU A 30 -10.57 -8.18 7.96
CA GLU A 30 -10.18 -9.23 7.01
C GLU A 30 -8.83 -8.87 6.38
N PHE A 31 -7.96 -9.87 6.24
CA PHE A 31 -6.61 -9.73 5.69
C PHE A 31 -6.50 -10.61 4.44
N ILE A 32 -6.25 -9.99 3.29
CA ILE A 32 -6.14 -10.70 2.02
C ILE A 32 -4.71 -10.61 1.52
N LYS A 33 -4.07 -11.76 1.28
CA LYS A 33 -2.71 -11.80 0.76
C LYS A 33 -2.61 -11.12 -0.60
N VAL A 34 -1.52 -10.41 -0.80
CA VAL A 34 -1.22 -9.75 -2.07
C VAL A 34 -0.64 -10.75 -3.08
N ASP A 35 -1.18 -10.73 -4.30
CA ASP A 35 -0.79 -11.58 -5.42
C ASP A 35 0.40 -11.00 -6.19
N ASN A 36 0.40 -9.68 -6.43
CA ASN A 36 1.47 -8.95 -7.11
C ASN A 36 1.73 -7.62 -6.40
N PHE A 37 2.97 -7.15 -6.46
CA PHE A 37 3.38 -5.87 -5.89
C PHE A 37 4.52 -5.29 -6.71
N ASP A 38 4.40 -4.01 -7.03
CA ASP A 38 5.41 -3.21 -7.72
C ASP A 38 5.45 -1.82 -7.09
N LEU A 39 6.63 -1.37 -6.69
CA LEU A 39 6.85 -0.01 -6.17
C LEU A 39 8.16 0.54 -6.69
N ARG A 40 8.11 1.72 -7.30
CA ARG A 40 9.33 2.48 -7.62
C ARG A 40 9.51 3.61 -6.62
N PHE A 41 10.48 3.46 -5.71
CA PHE A 41 10.75 4.42 -4.65
C PHE A 41 12.24 4.77 -4.62
N LEU A 42 12.56 6.06 -4.66
CA LEU A 42 13.95 6.57 -4.70
C LEU A 42 14.83 5.99 -5.82
N GLY A 43 14.22 5.62 -6.95
CA GLY A 43 14.94 5.01 -8.07
C GLY A 43 15.26 3.53 -7.88
N ILE A 44 14.78 2.92 -6.80
CA ILE A 44 14.82 1.48 -6.55
C ILE A 44 13.45 0.90 -6.92
N ASP A 45 13.46 -0.19 -7.67
CA ASP A 45 12.26 -0.96 -7.99
C ASP A 45 12.14 -2.12 -6.99
N TYR A 46 11.02 -2.18 -6.29
CA TYR A 46 10.68 -3.24 -5.34
C TYR A 46 9.54 -4.07 -5.90
N GLY A 47 9.71 -5.39 -5.89
CA GLY A 47 8.70 -6.37 -6.28
C GLY A 47 8.20 -7.19 -5.10
N LYS A 48 7.26 -8.10 -5.37
CA LYS A 48 6.71 -9.02 -4.36
C LYS A 48 7.77 -9.85 -3.63
N THR A 49 8.87 -10.21 -4.29
CA THR A 49 9.96 -10.99 -3.68
C THR A 49 10.77 -10.23 -2.64
N ASP A 50 10.69 -8.89 -2.66
CA ASP A 50 11.38 -8.03 -1.70
C ASP A 50 10.57 -7.82 -0.39
N LEU A 51 9.34 -8.34 -0.35
CA LEU A 51 8.45 -8.23 0.80
C LEU A 51 8.60 -9.42 1.74
N LEU A 52 8.67 -9.12 3.04
CA LEU A 52 8.57 -10.10 4.12
C LEU A 52 7.13 -10.59 4.28
N PHE A 53 6.17 -9.68 4.11
CA PHE A 53 4.74 -9.94 4.08
C PHE A 53 4.01 -8.80 3.35
N ALA A 54 2.81 -9.10 2.84
CA ALA A 54 1.95 -8.14 2.15
C ALA A 54 0.49 -8.58 2.16
N GLU A 55 -0.37 -7.79 2.80
CA GLU A 55 -1.80 -8.05 2.92
C GLU A 55 -2.61 -6.77 2.70
N ALA A 56 -3.63 -6.86 1.86
CA ALA A 56 -4.67 -5.85 1.76
C ALA A 56 -5.63 -6.01 2.95
N VAL A 57 -5.88 -4.92 3.66
CA VAL A 57 -6.68 -4.94 4.90
C VAL A 57 -8.05 -4.35 4.61
N PHE A 58 -9.08 -5.05 5.05
CA PHE A 58 -10.47 -4.63 4.94
C PHE A 58 -11.14 -4.62 6.31
N ARG A 59 -12.11 -3.74 6.50
CA ARG A 59 -13.03 -3.77 7.65
C ARG A 59 -14.46 -3.64 7.17
N ASP A 60 -15.30 -4.62 7.51
CA ASP A 60 -16.71 -4.64 7.12
C ASP A 60 -16.92 -4.40 5.60
N GLY A 61 -15.97 -4.89 4.79
CA GLY A 61 -15.92 -4.73 3.33
C GLY A 61 -15.18 -3.48 2.83
N ASP A 62 -14.91 -2.50 3.69
CA ASP A 62 -14.21 -1.27 3.32
C ASP A 62 -12.70 -1.47 3.32
N PHE A 63 -12.03 -1.02 2.26
CA PHE A 63 -10.57 -1.11 2.14
C PHE A 63 -9.86 -0.08 3.03
N LEU A 64 -8.96 -0.56 3.90
CA LEU A 64 -8.21 0.28 4.84
C LEU A 64 -6.77 0.55 4.39
N GLY A 65 -6.30 -0.11 3.33
CA GLY A 65 -4.95 0.06 2.83
C GLY A 65 -4.15 -1.24 2.79
N LEU A 66 -2.86 -1.09 2.59
CA LEU A 66 -1.90 -2.18 2.52
C LEU A 66 -1.11 -2.26 3.83
N THR A 67 -1.00 -3.44 4.42
CA THR A 67 0.03 -3.76 5.41
C THR A 67 1.10 -4.58 4.71
N ALA A 68 2.26 -3.99 4.47
CA ALA A 68 3.35 -4.66 3.77
C ALA A 68 4.69 -4.14 4.29
N SER A 69 5.71 -5.00 4.31
CA SER A 69 7.02 -4.61 4.80
C SER A 69 8.11 -5.26 3.95
N GLY A 70 9.06 -4.44 3.52
CA GLY A 70 10.34 -4.87 2.97
C GLY A 70 11.46 -4.62 3.99
N ALA A 71 12.70 -4.87 3.60
CA ALA A 71 13.85 -4.60 4.47
C ALA A 71 13.95 -3.11 4.89
N ASP A 72 13.58 -2.21 3.99
CA ASP A 72 13.85 -0.78 4.14
C ASP A 72 12.59 0.11 4.20
N PHE A 73 11.40 -0.48 4.12
CA PHE A 73 10.14 0.27 4.13
C PHE A 73 8.99 -0.52 4.71
N SER A 74 7.92 0.18 5.08
CA SER A 74 6.65 -0.43 5.48
C SER A 74 5.46 0.43 5.05
N PHE A 75 4.46 -0.24 4.50
CA PHE A 75 3.11 0.27 4.37
C PHE A 75 2.32 -0.09 5.62
N ILE A 76 1.59 0.89 6.13
CA ILE A 76 0.77 0.78 7.32
C ILE A 76 -0.65 1.15 6.89
N CYS A 77 -1.58 0.21 7.00
CA CYS A 77 -2.99 0.48 6.71
C CYS A 77 -3.59 1.44 7.74
N GLY A 78 -4.72 2.05 7.40
CA GLY A 78 -5.53 2.78 8.36
C GLY A 78 -6.14 1.86 9.42
N PHE A 79 -6.58 2.47 10.52
CA PHE A 79 -7.25 1.75 11.61
C PHE A 79 -8.77 1.77 11.44
N PHE A 80 -9.36 2.90 11.04
CA PHE A 80 -10.78 3.03 10.73
C PHE A 80 -11.05 3.43 9.28
N GLU A 81 -10.15 4.18 8.66
CA GLU A 81 -10.35 4.75 7.34
C GLU A 81 -9.05 4.76 6.52
N LEU A 82 -9.19 4.71 5.20
CA LEU A 82 -8.07 4.66 4.26
C LEU A 82 -7.15 5.91 4.35
N SER A 83 -7.69 7.06 4.75
CA SER A 83 -6.94 8.32 4.92
C SER A 83 -5.88 8.28 6.02
N GLU A 84 -5.97 7.32 6.94
CA GLU A 84 -4.98 7.09 8.00
C GLU A 84 -3.78 6.27 7.50
N ALA A 85 -3.86 5.69 6.30
CA ALA A 85 -2.80 4.86 5.78
C ALA A 85 -1.52 5.68 5.54
N SER A 86 -0.38 5.08 5.87
CA SER A 86 0.93 5.71 5.77
C SER A 86 1.99 4.78 5.22
N PHE A 87 3.10 5.38 4.80
CA PHE A 87 4.29 4.71 4.33
C PHE A 87 5.48 5.22 5.11
N ALA A 88 6.26 4.33 5.71
CA ALA A 88 7.50 4.64 6.40
C ALA A 88 8.69 4.00 5.68
N TYR A 89 9.85 4.65 5.71
CA TYR A 89 11.06 4.15 5.09
C TYR A 89 12.31 4.49 5.91
N ASN A 90 13.33 3.66 5.72
CA ASN A 90 14.69 3.86 6.19
C ASN A 90 15.66 3.24 5.15
N ILE A 91 16.06 4.02 4.16
CA ILE A 91 16.86 3.60 3.00
C ILE A 91 18.11 4.46 2.92
N ASN A 92 19.30 3.86 2.82
CA ASN A 92 20.56 4.57 2.56
C ASN A 92 20.80 5.79 3.47
N SER A 93 20.51 5.66 4.77
CA SER A 93 20.59 6.75 5.77
C SER A 93 19.55 7.88 5.63
N SER A 94 18.57 7.72 4.75
CA SER A 94 17.37 8.57 4.65
C SER A 94 16.19 7.86 5.31
N PHE A 95 15.47 8.54 6.20
CA PHE A 95 14.32 7.98 6.88
C PHE A 95 13.18 8.99 6.95
N GLY A 96 11.95 8.48 7.03
CA GLY A 96 10.78 9.32 7.17
C GLY A 96 9.48 8.55 7.06
N ALA A 97 8.39 9.30 7.08
CA ALA A 97 7.04 8.79 6.85
C ALA A 97 6.30 9.73 5.89
N ALA A 98 5.32 9.18 5.20
CA ALA A 98 4.50 9.86 4.23
C ALA A 98 3.06 9.35 4.31
N ASN A 99 2.10 10.21 3.96
CA ASN A 99 0.75 9.78 3.70
C ASN A 99 0.72 9.05 2.36
N VAL A 100 -0.08 7.99 2.29
CA VAL A 100 -0.29 7.25 1.05
C VAL A 100 -1.75 7.35 0.64
N THR A 101 -1.98 7.70 -0.62
CA THR A 101 -3.32 7.64 -1.20
C THR A 101 -3.41 6.39 -2.04
N PHE A 102 -4.43 5.57 -1.77
CA PHE A 102 -4.78 4.45 -2.62
C PHE A 102 -5.97 4.80 -3.48
N SER A 103 -5.92 4.41 -4.74
CA SER A 103 -7.10 4.34 -5.60
C SER A 103 -7.39 2.87 -5.84
N LEU A 104 -8.56 2.39 -5.44
CA LEU A 104 -8.95 1.00 -5.60
C LEU A 104 -9.91 0.87 -6.79
N ARG A 105 -9.57 0.02 -7.75
CA ARG A 105 -10.48 -0.34 -8.85
C ARG A 105 -11.02 -1.74 -8.60
N GLN A 106 -12.31 -1.83 -8.31
CA GLN A 106 -13.02 -3.11 -8.31
C GLN A 106 -13.20 -3.58 -9.76
N VAL A 107 -12.80 -4.81 -10.04
CA VAL A 107 -13.04 -5.46 -11.33
C VAL A 107 -13.89 -6.70 -11.07
N ILE A 108 -14.70 -7.08 -12.05
CA ILE A 108 -15.46 -8.32 -12.00
C ILE A 108 -14.75 -9.25 -12.97
N ASP A 109 -14.28 -10.40 -12.51
CA ASP A 109 -13.66 -11.39 -13.39
C ASP A 109 -14.71 -12.12 -14.25
N ASP A 110 -14.24 -12.98 -15.15
CA ASP A 110 -15.10 -13.75 -16.04
C ASP A 110 -16.02 -14.74 -15.30
N ASN A 111 -15.81 -14.96 -13.99
CA ASN A 111 -16.63 -15.80 -13.11
C ASN A 111 -17.60 -15.00 -12.24
N PHE A 112 -17.77 -13.70 -12.49
CA PHE A 112 -18.58 -12.79 -11.67
C PHE A 112 -18.09 -12.66 -10.22
N ALA A 113 -16.86 -13.07 -9.92
CA ALA A 113 -16.23 -12.80 -8.65
C ALA A 113 -15.77 -11.34 -8.62
N THR A 114 -15.92 -10.69 -7.47
CA THR A 114 -15.25 -9.40 -7.24
C THR A 114 -13.76 -9.65 -7.13
N VAL A 115 -13.01 -9.19 -8.13
CA VAL A 115 -11.56 -9.29 -8.19
C VAL A 115 -11.01 -7.88 -8.33
N PHE A 116 -10.13 -7.45 -7.43
CA PHE A 116 -9.47 -6.16 -7.61
C PHE A 116 -8.31 -6.35 -8.62
N ALA A 117 -8.64 -6.22 -9.92
CA ALA A 117 -7.66 -6.31 -10.99
C ALA A 117 -6.94 -4.96 -11.21
N PRO A 118 -5.66 -4.97 -11.64
CA PRO A 118 -4.82 -3.79 -11.54
C PRO A 118 -5.22 -2.67 -12.50
N GLU A 119 -5.75 -1.57 -11.95
CA GLU A 119 -5.26 -0.20 -12.20
C GLU A 119 -5.17 0.66 -10.90
N PRO A 120 -4.79 0.12 -9.72
CA PRO A 120 -4.53 0.96 -8.56
C PRO A 120 -3.16 1.61 -8.74
N SER A 121 -3.15 2.89 -9.09
CA SER A 121 -1.98 3.72 -8.80
C SER A 121 -2.01 4.05 -7.31
N VAL A 122 -1.01 3.58 -6.59
CA VAL A 122 -0.68 4.09 -5.26
C VAL A 122 -0.02 5.42 -5.50
N LEU A 123 -0.70 6.53 -5.20
CA LEU A 123 -0.09 7.85 -5.21
C LEU A 123 0.43 8.12 -3.80
N MET A 124 1.74 7.98 -3.63
CA MET A 124 2.40 8.44 -2.42
C MET A 124 2.67 9.93 -2.54
N LYS A 125 2.05 10.72 -1.65
CA LYS A 125 2.34 12.14 -1.52
C LYS A 125 3.04 12.36 -0.19
N VAL A 126 4.35 12.58 -0.24
CA VAL A 126 5.14 12.91 0.95
C VAL A 126 4.78 14.34 1.39
N LEU A 127 3.98 14.44 2.45
CA LEU A 127 3.64 15.69 3.13
C LEU A 127 4.36 15.70 4.48
N VAL A 128 5.11 16.77 4.77
CA VAL A 128 5.95 16.94 5.97
C VAL A 128 5.59 18.22 6.73
#